data_AF-A0A1H4D9L1-F1
#
_entry.id   AF-A0A1H4D9L1-F1
#
_cell.length_a   1.000
_cell.length_b   1.000
_cell.length_c   1.000
_cell.angle_alpha   90.00
_cell.angle_beta   90.00
_cell.angle_gamma   90.00
#
_symmetry.space_group_name_H-M   'P 1'
#
loop_
_entity.id
_entity.type
_entity.pdbx_description
1 polymer ?
#
loop_
_entity_poly.entity_id
_entity_poly.type
_entity_poly.pdbx_seq_one_letter_code
_entity_poly.pdbx_strand_id
1 'polypeptide(L)'
;MDKVKLFLLFLNVMFSAYFYQEFEYQIKRYINNFVYICSMKTIDIIKGIHPGKMVERELKKRNINKRQFALSIDEYPQTLGAIIKGSRRMNIELSLKIEEKLEFDEGFLMTLQVFYDIKEAKKDSSYKPDLSKLRKVTFWDTTFDRIDWKQNKIAVVKRVFSRGTEIEQEEIIRFYGKEVVDRIKLLKHEL
;
A
#
# COMPACT_ATOMS: atom_id res chain seq x y z
N MET A 1 -46.83 -15.37 45.87
CA MET A 1 -46.27 -14.67 44.69
C MET A 1 -46.98 -15.21 43.45
N ASP A 2 -47.75 -14.39 42.74
CA ASP A 2 -48.57 -14.86 41.60
C ASP A 2 -47.70 -15.40 40.47
N LYS A 3 -48.04 -16.60 39.98
CA LYS A 3 -47.35 -17.27 38.87
C LYS A 3 -47.27 -16.37 37.62
N VAL A 4 -48.25 -15.48 37.44
CA VAL A 4 -48.30 -14.49 36.34
C VAL A 4 -47.23 -13.42 36.48
N LYS A 5 -46.99 -12.88 37.69
CA LYS A 5 -45.92 -11.90 37.93
C LYS A 5 -44.54 -12.51 37.71
N LEU A 6 -44.35 -13.77 38.10
CA LEU A 6 -43.09 -14.48 37.88
C LEU A 6 -42.84 -14.74 36.39
N PHE A 7 -43.88 -15.08 35.62
CA PHE A 7 -43.80 -15.28 34.18
C PHE A 7 -43.51 -13.99 33.41
N LEU A 8 -44.15 -12.88 33.78
CA LEU A 8 -43.88 -11.57 33.18
C LEU A 8 -42.47 -11.06 33.48
N LEU A 9 -41.97 -11.31 34.69
CA LEU A 9 -40.58 -10.98 35.06
C LEU A 9 -39.60 -11.79 34.20
N PHE A 10 -39.87 -13.08 34.00
CA PHE A 10 -39.06 -13.97 33.18
C PHE A 10 -39.04 -13.52 31.69
N LEU A 11 -40.20 -13.16 31.13
CA LEU A 11 -40.30 -12.65 29.76
C LEU A 11 -39.54 -11.33 29.57
N ASN A 12 -39.63 -10.39 30.52
CA ASN A 12 -38.89 -9.14 30.45
C ASN A 12 -37.37 -9.35 30.51
N VAL A 13 -36.89 -10.27 31.35
CA VAL A 13 -35.47 -10.61 31.42
C VAL A 13 -35.00 -11.26 30.11
N MET A 14 -35.78 -12.19 29.55
CA MET A 14 -35.47 -12.80 28.25
C MET A 14 -35.45 -11.78 27.10
N PHE A 15 -36.45 -10.89 27.04
CA PHE A 15 -36.54 -9.87 25.99
C PHE A 15 -35.39 -8.86 26.08
N SER A 16 -35.03 -8.45 27.30
CA SER A 16 -33.85 -7.61 27.55
C SER A 16 -32.58 -8.30 27.07
N ALA A 17 -32.34 -9.56 27.46
CA ALA A 17 -31.15 -10.31 27.04
C ALA A 17 -31.06 -10.47 25.51
N TYR A 18 -32.17 -10.76 24.84
CA TYR A 18 -32.22 -10.86 23.38
C TYR A 18 -31.90 -9.52 22.71
N PHE A 19 -32.46 -8.42 23.23
CA PHE A 19 -32.20 -7.08 22.70
C PHE A 19 -30.72 -6.68 22.87
N TYR A 20 -30.12 -6.97 24.04
CA TYR A 20 -28.69 -6.76 24.26
C TYR A 20 -27.82 -7.57 23.29
N GLN A 21 -28.18 -8.83 23.03
CA GLN A 21 -27.43 -9.70 22.13
C GLN A 21 -27.49 -9.23 20.67
N GLU A 22 -28.67 -8.80 20.19
CA GLU A 22 -28.82 -8.20 18.86
C GLU A 22 -28.07 -6.86 18.74
N PHE A 23 -28.10 -6.03 19.79
CA PHE A 23 -27.37 -4.77 19.81
C PHE A 23 -25.86 -4.98 19.75
N GLU A 24 -25.31 -5.93 20.53
CA GLU A 24 -23.90 -6.32 20.45
C GLU A 24 -23.51 -6.81 19.06
N TYR A 25 -24.36 -7.64 18.43
CA TYR A 25 -24.11 -8.17 17.10
C TYR A 25 -24.01 -7.05 16.06
N GLN A 26 -24.94 -6.08 16.10
CA GLN A 26 -24.91 -4.93 15.19
C GLN A 26 -23.69 -4.04 15.41
N ILE A 27 -23.29 -3.80 16.66
CA ILE A 27 -22.07 -3.05 16.98
C ILE A 27 -20.83 -3.79 16.45
N LYS A 28 -20.69 -5.09 16.71
CA LYS A 28 -19.58 -5.90 16.19
C LYS A 28 -19.52 -5.86 14.66
N ARG A 29 -20.68 -5.96 13.98
CA ARG A 29 -20.78 -5.87 12.52
C ARG A 29 -20.34 -4.50 11.99
N TYR A 30 -20.79 -3.42 12.63
CA TYR A 30 -20.42 -2.06 12.23
C TYR A 30 -18.93 -1.81 12.42
N ILE A 31 -18.36 -2.21 13.57
CA ILE A 31 -16.93 -2.11 13.85
C ILE A 31 -16.14 -2.91 12.81
N ASN A 32 -16.52 -4.16 12.53
CA ASN A 32 -15.83 -4.98 11.51
C ASN A 32 -15.86 -4.34 10.11
N ASN A 33 -17.00 -3.80 9.69
CA ASN A 33 -17.10 -3.10 8.41
C ASN A 33 -16.23 -1.82 8.39
N PHE A 34 -16.22 -1.06 9.48
CA PHE A 34 -15.40 0.14 9.60
C PHE A 34 -13.90 -0.20 9.57
N VAL A 35 -13.48 -1.21 10.34
CA VAL A 35 -12.10 -1.74 10.35
C VAL A 35 -11.71 -2.24 8.95
N TYR A 36 -12.59 -2.96 8.25
CA TYR A 36 -12.35 -3.41 6.88
C TYR A 36 -12.17 -2.24 5.91
N ILE A 37 -13.02 -1.22 5.97
CA ILE A 37 -12.92 -0.02 5.13
C ILE A 37 -11.61 0.73 5.40
N CYS A 38 -11.23 0.89 6.67
CA CYS A 38 -9.96 1.52 7.05
C CYS A 38 -8.74 0.70 6.60
N SER A 39 -8.79 -0.62 6.76
CA SER A 39 -7.74 -1.55 6.32
C SER A 39 -7.56 -1.50 4.80
N MET A 40 -8.67 -1.53 4.04
CA MET A 40 -8.66 -1.39 2.58
C MET A 40 -8.08 -0.05 2.10
N LYS A 41 -8.45 1.06 2.73
CA LYS A 41 -7.88 2.39 2.41
C LYS A 41 -6.37 2.44 2.67
N THR A 42 -5.90 1.74 3.70
CA THR A 42 -4.46 1.69 4.04
C THR A 42 -3.68 0.87 3.00
N ILE A 43 -4.22 -0.29 2.59
CA ILE A 43 -3.64 -1.14 1.55
C ILE A 43 -3.52 -0.39 0.22
N ASP A 44 -4.51 0.43 -0.14
CA ASP A 44 -4.49 1.19 -1.39
C ASP A 44 -3.35 2.21 -1.48
N ILE A 45 -2.88 2.74 -0.35
CA ILE A 45 -1.75 3.69 -0.30
C ILE A 45 -0.41 2.95 -0.44
N ILE A 46 -0.32 1.74 0.11
CA ILE A 46 0.94 0.98 0.19
C ILE A 46 1.09 -0.07 -0.92
N LYS A 47 0.02 -0.43 -1.63
CA LYS A 47 0.05 -1.45 -2.69
C LYS A 47 1.11 -1.12 -3.74
N GLY A 48 1.94 -2.10 -4.06
CA GLY A 48 3.03 -1.94 -5.03
C GLY A 48 4.35 -1.42 -4.45
N ILE A 49 4.47 -1.30 -3.12
CA ILE A 49 5.75 -1.12 -2.41
C ILE A 49 6.24 -2.50 -1.97
N HIS A 50 7.53 -2.79 -2.13
CA HIS A 50 8.10 -4.07 -1.66
C HIS A 50 8.01 -4.15 -0.12
N PRO A 51 7.57 -5.27 0.50
CA PRO A 51 7.36 -5.37 1.95
C PRO A 51 8.63 -5.09 2.75
N GLY A 52 9.80 -5.46 2.24
CA GLY A 52 11.08 -5.13 2.86
C GLY A 52 11.32 -3.62 3.07
N LYS A 53 10.70 -2.74 2.27
CA LYS A 53 10.77 -1.29 2.48
C LYS A 53 9.91 -0.82 3.65
N MET A 54 8.77 -1.46 3.86
CA MET A 54 7.94 -1.21 5.04
C MET A 54 8.67 -1.63 6.32
N VAL A 55 9.29 -2.82 6.30
CA VAL A 55 10.14 -3.31 7.41
C VAL A 55 11.29 -2.34 7.68
N GLU A 56 12.00 -1.89 6.64
CA GLU A 56 13.10 -0.93 6.80
C GLU A 56 12.65 0.38 7.45
N ARG A 57 11.47 0.89 7.08
CA ARG A 57 10.90 2.10 7.65
C ARG A 57 10.60 1.91 9.14
N GLU A 58 10.00 0.77 9.51
CA GLU A 58 9.64 0.49 10.89
C GLU A 58 10.86 0.31 11.78
N LEU A 59 11.88 -0.42 11.31
CA LEU A 59 13.14 -0.58 12.04
C LEU A 59 13.82 0.77 12.28
N LYS A 60 13.83 1.66 11.27
CA LYS A 60 14.37 3.03 11.44
C LYS A 60 13.57 3.84 12.44
N LYS A 61 12.23 3.79 12.36
CA LYS A 61 11.33 4.51 13.28
C LYS A 61 11.55 4.08 14.73
N ARG A 62 11.78 2.78 14.97
CA ARG A 62 12.04 2.21 16.30
C ARG A 62 13.52 2.24 16.71
N ASN A 63 14.40 2.80 15.88
CA ASN A 63 15.85 2.80 16.06
C ASN A 63 16.46 1.40 16.31
N ILE A 64 15.91 0.38 15.64
CA ILE A 64 16.35 -1.01 15.75
C ILE A 64 17.45 -1.28 14.70
N ASN A 65 18.56 -1.85 15.15
CA ASN A 65 19.63 -2.25 14.25
C ASN A 65 19.21 -3.46 13.39
N LYS A 66 19.36 -3.37 12.07
CA LYS A 66 18.95 -4.42 11.11
C LYS A 66 19.62 -5.77 11.37
N ARG A 67 20.91 -5.78 11.71
CA ARG A 67 21.67 -7.01 11.99
C ARG A 67 21.15 -7.67 13.27
N GLN A 68 20.97 -6.89 14.33
CA GLN A 68 20.43 -7.40 15.60
C GLN A 68 19.00 -7.92 15.42
N PHE A 69 18.18 -7.21 14.64
CA PHE A 69 16.82 -7.65 14.35
C PHE A 69 16.79 -8.99 13.62
N ALA A 70 17.61 -9.16 12.57
CA ALA A 70 17.72 -10.43 11.85
C ALA A 70 18.05 -11.61 12.80
N LEU A 71 19.04 -11.42 13.67
CA LEU A 71 19.41 -12.43 14.66
C LEU A 71 18.28 -12.72 15.66
N SER A 72 17.49 -11.70 16.02
CA SER A 72 16.36 -11.85 16.97
C SER A 72 15.18 -12.63 16.41
N ILE A 73 15.12 -12.82 15.09
CA ILE A 73 14.11 -13.63 14.38
C ILE A 73 14.72 -14.89 13.76
N ASP A 74 15.89 -15.32 14.25
CA ASP A 74 16.62 -16.50 13.77
C ASP A 74 16.87 -16.50 12.24
N GLU A 75 17.29 -15.35 11.72
CA GLU A 75 17.56 -15.15 10.30
C GLU A 75 18.93 -14.53 10.05
N TYR A 76 19.50 -14.85 8.90
CA TYR A 76 20.79 -14.30 8.51
C TYR A 76 20.66 -12.80 8.13
N PRO A 77 21.54 -11.92 8.63
CA PRO A 77 21.53 -10.49 8.27
C PRO A 77 21.56 -10.22 6.77
N GLN A 78 22.21 -11.10 5.99
CA GLN A 78 22.26 -11.03 4.53
C GLN A 78 20.88 -11.29 3.91
N THR A 79 20.14 -12.27 4.43
CA THR A 79 18.77 -12.58 4.00
C THR A 79 17.87 -11.38 4.23
N LEU A 80 17.79 -10.89 5.48
CA LEU A 80 16.98 -9.72 5.80
C LEU A 80 17.43 -8.49 4.99
N GLY A 81 18.74 -8.31 4.82
CA GLY A 81 19.30 -7.23 4.02
C GLY A 81 18.85 -7.26 2.55
N ALA A 82 18.82 -8.43 1.92
CA ALA A 82 18.37 -8.60 0.55
C ALA A 82 16.86 -8.35 0.39
N ILE A 83 16.06 -8.77 1.39
CA ILE A 83 14.62 -8.51 1.45
C ILE A 83 14.34 -7.00 1.61
N ILE A 84 15.02 -6.33 2.55
CA ILE A 84 14.91 -4.88 2.79
C ILE A 84 15.26 -4.08 1.53
N LYS A 85 16.30 -4.51 0.79
CA LYS A 85 16.69 -3.88 -0.47
C LYS A 85 15.67 -4.11 -1.60
N GLY A 86 14.79 -5.10 -1.47
CA GLY A 86 13.87 -5.52 -2.53
C GLY A 86 14.53 -6.33 -3.63
N SER A 87 15.77 -6.81 -3.41
CA SER A 87 16.47 -7.69 -4.35
C SER A 87 16.05 -9.16 -4.20
N ARG A 88 15.38 -9.50 -3.10
CA ARG A 88 14.84 -10.84 -2.83
C ARG A 88 13.38 -10.71 -2.41
N ARG A 89 12.55 -11.63 -2.92
CA ARG A 89 11.14 -11.79 -2.55
C ARG A 89 11.01 -12.32 -1.12
N MET A 90 10.08 -11.77 -0.35
CA MET A 90 9.75 -12.27 0.99
C MET A 90 9.00 -13.61 0.91
N ASN A 91 9.31 -14.52 1.83
CA ASN A 91 8.56 -15.77 2.02
C ASN A 91 7.66 -15.67 3.25
N ILE A 92 6.73 -16.63 3.38
CA ILE A 92 5.71 -16.66 4.44
C ILE A 92 6.35 -16.84 5.82
N GLU A 93 7.34 -17.73 5.94
CA GLU A 93 7.99 -17.98 7.23
C GLU A 93 8.65 -16.71 7.80
N LEU A 94 9.44 -16.01 6.98
CA LEU A 94 10.08 -14.76 7.37
C LEU A 94 9.05 -13.67 7.67
N SER A 95 7.97 -13.58 6.89
CA SER A 95 6.95 -12.56 7.14
C SER A 95 6.30 -12.74 8.50
N LEU A 96 5.93 -13.97 8.87
CA LEU A 96 5.31 -14.28 10.16
C LEU A 96 6.24 -13.92 11.32
N LYS A 97 7.53 -14.30 11.25
CA LYS A 97 8.52 -13.94 12.28
C LYS A 97 8.69 -12.42 12.42
N ILE A 98 8.67 -11.68 11.32
CA ILE A 98 8.78 -10.22 11.33
C ILE A 98 7.51 -9.58 11.88
N GLU A 99 6.34 -10.05 11.45
CA GLU A 99 5.03 -9.56 11.87
C GLU A 99 4.84 -9.73 13.38
N GLU A 100 5.17 -10.90 13.91
CA GLU A 100 5.19 -11.16 15.35
C GLU A 100 6.14 -10.19 16.09
N LYS A 101 7.39 -10.05 15.62
CA LYS A 101 8.40 -9.24 16.32
C LYS A 101 8.14 -7.74 16.25
N LEU A 102 7.48 -7.27 15.20
CA LEU A 102 7.16 -5.84 14.99
C LEU A 102 5.71 -5.51 15.35
N GLU A 103 4.92 -6.47 15.82
CA GLU A 103 3.50 -6.32 16.15
C GLU A 103 2.70 -5.78 14.94
N PHE A 104 2.93 -6.38 13.77
CA PHE A 104 2.07 -6.18 12.60
C PHE A 104 0.97 -7.24 12.57
N ASP A 105 -0.14 -6.91 11.93
CA ASP A 105 -1.20 -7.86 11.66
C ASP A 105 -0.69 -9.03 10.81
N GLU A 106 -1.10 -10.25 11.16
CA GLU A 106 -0.73 -11.46 10.42
C GLU A 106 -1.15 -11.35 8.95
N GLY A 107 -0.22 -11.69 8.04
CA GLY A 107 -0.47 -11.68 6.60
C GLY A 107 -0.37 -10.30 5.93
N PHE A 108 -0.10 -9.24 6.70
CA PHE A 108 0.07 -7.88 6.19
C PHE A 108 1.22 -7.78 5.15
N LEU A 109 2.40 -8.31 5.48
CA LEU A 109 3.58 -8.22 4.62
C LEU A 109 3.44 -9.10 3.38
N MET A 110 2.81 -10.27 3.49
CA MET A 110 2.56 -11.13 2.34
C MET A 110 1.51 -10.58 1.40
N THR A 111 0.47 -9.93 1.94
CA THR A 111 -0.50 -9.17 1.13
C THR A 111 0.23 -8.09 0.32
N LEU A 112 1.13 -7.35 0.97
CA LEU A 112 1.97 -6.35 0.31
C LEU A 112 2.90 -6.96 -0.74
N GLN A 113 3.49 -8.13 -0.47
CA GLN A 113 4.29 -8.88 -1.44
C GLN A 113 3.48 -9.24 -2.69
N VAL A 114 2.25 -9.73 -2.54
CA VAL A 114 1.37 -10.07 -3.67
C VAL A 114 1.09 -8.84 -4.54
N PHE A 115 0.74 -7.70 -3.95
CA PHE A 115 0.52 -6.48 -4.72
C PHE A 115 1.80 -5.97 -5.41
N TYR A 116 2.95 -6.10 -4.75
CA TYR A 116 4.24 -5.79 -5.36
C TYR A 116 4.53 -6.69 -6.56
N ASP A 117 4.31 -8.00 -6.44
CA ASP A 117 4.52 -8.97 -7.51
C ASP A 117 3.60 -8.69 -8.71
N ILE A 118 2.32 -8.35 -8.46
CA ILE A 118 1.38 -7.93 -9.51
C ILE A 118 1.88 -6.68 -10.23
N LYS A 119 2.45 -5.72 -9.49
CA LYS A 119 3.00 -4.49 -10.07
C LYS A 119 4.22 -4.78 -10.94
N GLU A 120 5.15 -5.59 -10.48
CA GLU A 120 6.33 -5.98 -11.26
C GLU A 120 5.94 -6.83 -12.48
N ALA A 121 4.95 -7.71 -12.36
CA ALA A 121 4.44 -8.50 -13.49
C ALA A 121 3.77 -7.63 -14.57
N LYS A 122 3.18 -6.49 -14.17
CA LYS A 122 2.59 -5.50 -15.10
C LYS A 122 3.60 -4.52 -15.69
N LYS A 123 4.84 -4.55 -15.22
CA LYS A 123 5.89 -3.62 -15.65
C LYS A 123 6.31 -3.99 -17.07
N ASP A 124 6.19 -3.01 -17.96
CA ASP A 124 6.57 -3.14 -19.36
C ASP A 124 7.75 -2.20 -19.63
N SER A 125 8.95 -2.77 -19.75
CA SER A 125 10.17 -2.01 -20.01
C SER A 125 10.28 -1.52 -21.46
N SER A 126 9.49 -2.09 -22.37
CA SER A 126 9.43 -1.67 -23.77
C SER A 126 8.58 -0.40 -23.94
N TYR A 127 7.61 -0.19 -23.04
CA TYR A 127 6.74 0.98 -23.03
C TYR A 127 7.49 2.21 -22.48
N LYS A 128 8.23 2.90 -23.34
CA LYS A 128 8.98 4.12 -23.01
C LYS A 128 8.98 5.13 -24.17
N PRO A 129 9.07 6.44 -23.89
CA PRO A 129 9.24 7.45 -24.92
C PRO A 129 10.65 7.36 -25.53
N ASP A 130 10.88 8.19 -26.54
CA ASP A 130 12.21 8.45 -27.08
C ASP A 130 13.02 9.24 -26.04
N LEU A 131 13.88 8.51 -25.33
CA LEU A 131 14.71 9.07 -24.26
C LEU A 131 15.76 10.06 -24.79
N SER A 132 16.10 10.04 -26.08
CA SER A 132 17.05 11.00 -26.66
C SER A 132 16.51 12.44 -26.61
N LYS A 133 15.19 12.58 -26.57
CA LYS A 133 14.49 13.87 -26.49
C LYS A 133 14.22 14.33 -25.07
N LEU A 134 14.54 13.52 -24.05
CA LEU A 134 14.26 13.81 -22.65
C LEU A 134 15.55 14.04 -21.86
N ARG A 135 15.67 15.21 -21.23
CA ARG A 135 16.86 15.54 -20.45
C ARG A 135 16.78 14.94 -19.05
N LYS A 136 17.84 14.28 -18.61
CA LYS A 136 17.92 13.69 -17.26
C LYS A 136 17.70 14.73 -16.15
N VAL A 137 18.13 15.98 -16.36
CA VAL A 137 17.97 17.09 -15.39
C VAL A 137 16.50 17.40 -15.10
N THR A 138 15.59 17.18 -16.05
CA THR A 138 14.15 17.36 -15.86
C THR A 138 13.62 16.43 -14.74
N PHE A 139 14.32 15.32 -14.49
CA PHE A 139 13.99 14.29 -13.50
C PHE A 139 15.05 14.15 -12.40
N TRP A 140 15.74 15.22 -12.02
CA TRP A 140 16.88 15.19 -11.07
C TRP A 140 16.60 14.50 -9.73
N ASP A 141 15.35 14.53 -9.26
CA ASP A 141 14.86 13.93 -8.02
C ASP A 141 14.40 12.47 -8.20
N THR A 142 14.62 11.87 -9.37
CA THR A 142 14.16 10.51 -9.71
C THR A 142 15.25 9.75 -10.45
N THR A 143 15.29 8.43 -10.26
CA THR A 143 16.23 7.59 -11.01
C THR A 143 15.73 7.43 -12.44
N PHE A 144 16.21 8.27 -13.35
CA PHE A 144 15.73 8.38 -14.74
C PHE A 144 15.59 7.03 -15.45
N ASP A 145 16.60 6.17 -15.34
CA ASP A 145 16.64 4.86 -16.00
C ASP A 145 15.67 3.82 -15.41
N ARG A 146 15.02 4.13 -14.28
CA ARG A 146 14.07 3.26 -13.58
C ARG A 146 12.64 3.80 -13.56
N ILE A 147 12.37 4.88 -14.30
CA ILE A 147 11.01 5.43 -14.42
C ILE A 147 10.13 4.39 -15.11
N ASP A 148 9.05 3.98 -14.43
CA ASP A 148 7.94 3.27 -15.07
C ASP A 148 7.08 4.30 -15.81
N TRP A 149 7.27 4.40 -17.13
CA TRP A 149 6.58 5.38 -17.97
C TRP A 149 5.08 5.09 -18.11
N LYS A 150 4.62 3.87 -17.83
CA LYS A 150 3.19 3.54 -17.88
C LYS A 150 2.50 3.94 -16.59
N GLN A 151 3.03 3.50 -15.45
CA GLN A 151 2.44 3.70 -14.13
C GLN A 151 2.58 5.15 -13.66
N ASN A 152 3.71 5.81 -13.97
CA ASN A 152 3.97 7.18 -13.51
C ASN A 152 3.56 8.27 -14.50
N LYS A 153 2.71 7.93 -15.49
CA LYS A 153 2.27 8.84 -16.56
C LYS A 153 1.86 10.23 -16.06
N ILE A 154 1.03 10.30 -15.02
CA ILE A 154 0.54 11.57 -14.47
C ILE A 154 1.70 12.43 -13.96
N ALA A 155 2.62 11.83 -13.19
CA ALA A 155 3.78 12.54 -12.64
C ALA A 155 4.74 12.99 -13.74
N VAL A 156 5.01 12.14 -14.73
CA VAL A 156 5.85 12.45 -15.89
C VAL A 156 5.28 13.63 -16.68
N VAL A 157 4.00 13.57 -17.04
CA VAL A 157 3.32 14.65 -17.78
C VAL A 157 3.36 15.95 -16.97
N LYS A 158 2.93 15.93 -15.71
CA LYS A 158 2.97 17.14 -14.85
C LYS A 158 4.37 17.74 -14.76
N ARG A 159 5.41 16.90 -14.62
CA ARG A 159 6.80 17.35 -14.49
C ARG A 159 7.32 17.97 -15.79
N VAL A 160 7.17 17.28 -16.92
CA VAL A 160 7.65 17.77 -18.23
C VAL A 160 6.94 19.06 -18.62
N PHE A 161 5.64 19.18 -18.40
CA PHE A 161 4.92 20.43 -18.69
C PHE A 161 5.18 21.56 -17.70
N SER A 162 5.80 21.29 -16.54
CA SER A 162 6.17 22.33 -15.58
C SER A 162 7.61 22.82 -15.76
N ARG A 163 8.53 21.98 -16.27
CA ARG A 163 9.98 22.25 -16.26
C ARG A 163 10.72 21.86 -17.54
N GLY A 164 10.08 21.11 -18.43
CA GLY A 164 10.67 20.60 -19.67
C GLY A 164 10.59 21.60 -20.82
N THR A 165 11.48 21.42 -21.80
CA THR A 165 11.50 22.16 -23.07
C THR A 165 10.33 21.79 -23.98
N GLU A 166 10.11 22.56 -25.04
CA GLU A 166 9.10 22.28 -26.07
C GLU A 166 9.29 20.90 -26.70
N ILE A 167 10.53 20.53 -27.05
CA ILE A 167 10.87 19.20 -27.58
C ILE A 167 10.45 18.08 -26.62
N GLU A 168 10.69 18.27 -25.31
CA GLU A 168 10.29 17.30 -24.29
C GLU A 168 8.75 17.19 -24.22
N GLN A 169 8.04 18.32 -24.28
CA GLN A 169 6.58 18.36 -24.23
C GLN A 169 5.94 17.69 -25.45
N GLU A 170 6.47 17.95 -26.65
CA GLU A 170 6.01 17.33 -27.91
C GLU A 170 6.20 15.81 -27.88
N GLU A 171 7.36 15.35 -27.40
CA GLU A 171 7.63 13.92 -27.27
C GLU A 171 6.66 13.24 -26.31
N ILE A 172 6.35 13.88 -25.17
CA ILE A 172 5.37 13.37 -24.20
C ILE A 172 3.94 13.36 -24.76
N ILE A 173 3.56 14.37 -25.57
CA ILE A 173 2.27 14.39 -26.28
C ILE A 173 2.20 13.25 -27.30
N ARG A 174 3.25 13.05 -28.10
CA ARG A 174 3.33 11.97 -29.09
C ARG A 174 3.31 10.60 -28.42
N PHE A 175 3.95 10.46 -27.26
CA PHE A 175 4.03 9.19 -26.54
C PHE A 175 2.72 8.78 -25.86
N TYR A 176 2.09 9.69 -25.10
CA TYR A 176 0.87 9.35 -24.34
C TYR A 176 -0.44 9.67 -25.07
N GLY A 177 -0.37 10.45 -26.14
CA GLY A 177 -1.53 10.97 -26.86
C GLY A 177 -2.01 12.32 -26.28
N LYS A 178 -2.39 13.22 -27.18
CA LYS A 178 -2.83 14.59 -26.85
C LYS A 178 -4.01 14.62 -25.88
N GLU A 179 -5.05 13.83 -26.14
CA GLU A 179 -6.25 13.77 -25.28
C GLU A 179 -5.93 13.37 -23.83
N VAL A 180 -4.99 12.45 -23.64
CA VAL A 180 -4.58 11.97 -22.31
C VAL A 180 -3.80 13.05 -21.58
N VAL A 181 -2.87 13.71 -22.28
CA VAL A 181 -2.06 14.80 -21.72
C VAL A 181 -2.94 15.99 -21.33
N ASP A 182 -3.88 16.38 -22.19
CA ASP A 182 -4.77 17.51 -21.93
C ASP A 182 -5.68 17.24 -20.73
N ARG A 183 -6.22 16.02 -20.60
CA ARG A 183 -6.98 15.60 -19.42
C ARG A 183 -6.16 15.70 -18.13
N ILE A 184 -4.88 15.31 -18.16
CA ILE A 184 -3.98 15.40 -17.00
C ILE A 184 -3.66 16.85 -16.64
N LYS A 185 -3.54 17.74 -17.63
CA LYS A 185 -3.31 19.17 -17.40
C LYS A 185 -4.51 19.84 -16.73
N LEU A 186 -5.74 19.48 -17.11
CA LEU A 186 -6.97 20.05 -16.54
C LEU A 186 -7.13 19.75 -15.05
N LEU A 187 -6.67 18.58 -14.58
CA LEU A 187 -6.63 18.20 -13.16
C LEU A 187 -5.73 19.09 -12.28
N LYS A 188 -5.10 20.13 -12.82
CA LYS A 188 -4.31 21.13 -12.09
C LYS A 188 -5.17 22.27 -11.52
N HIS A 189 -6.43 22.43 -11.96
CA HIS A 189 -7.29 23.55 -11.58
C HIS A 189 -8.28 23.28 -10.44
N GLU A 190 -8.29 22.06 -9.85
CA GLU A 190 -9.29 21.66 -8.84
C GLU A 190 -8.71 21.34 -7.44
N LEU A 191 -7.45 21.69 -7.18
CA LEU A 191 -6.77 21.47 -5.89
C LEU A 191 -6.08 22.73 -5.38
#